data_AF-A0A6V7J0B1-F1
#
_entry.id   AF-A0A6V7J0B1-F1
#
_cell.length_a   1.000
_cell.length_b   1.000
_cell.length_c   1.000
_cell.angle_alpha   90.00
_cell.angle_beta   90.00
_cell.angle_gamma   90.00
#
_symmetry.space_group_name_H-M   'P 1'
#
loop_
_entity.id
_entity.type
_entity.pdbx_description
1 polymer ?
#
loop_
_entity_poly.entity_id
_entity_poly.type
_entity_poly.pdbx_seq_one_letter_code
_entity_poly.pdbx_strand_id
1 'polypeptide(L)'
;LDVAVEMPDILDLEALRGHGKQPNEELLPESADTDVPPPVYNEEIMQQLGDMGFHPEACKRALYFTENRGLEAATNWIMEHIADSDFMDPFVPPGVDRAPKDNFIPGPGLMELTNLGFTQEQATKALKATDNNVQRAIDWIFSHQGEMDCVEMEEDNKNGDNEFRDGGNKYKLVGFISHMGTSTMVGHYVCHLLKEDRWVIFNDEK
;
A
#
# COMPACT_ATOMS: atom_id res chain seq x y z
N LEU A 1 25.21 13.82 4.27
CA LEU A 1 25.55 15.13 3.69
C LEU A 1 26.00 16.01 4.84
N ASP A 2 27.19 16.61 4.74
CA ASP A 2 27.71 17.53 5.75
C ASP A 2 27.31 18.96 5.34
N VAL A 3 26.24 19.47 5.93
CA VAL A 3 25.59 20.73 5.54
C VAL A 3 25.17 21.50 6.79
N ALA A 4 25.41 22.81 6.79
CA ALA A 4 24.87 23.71 7.80
C ALA A 4 23.47 24.20 7.38
N VAL A 5 22.47 23.84 8.17
CA VAL A 5 21.09 24.35 8.03
C VAL A 5 20.70 25.03 9.33
N GLU A 6 20.41 26.33 9.25
CA GLU A 6 19.91 27.08 10.41
C GLU A 6 18.44 26.71 10.66
N MET A 7 18.19 26.00 11.76
CA MET A 7 16.84 25.63 12.17
C MET A 7 16.23 26.75 13.02
N PRO A 8 14.98 27.18 12.73
CA PRO A 8 14.34 28.25 13.46
C PRO A 8 13.89 27.80 14.86
N ASP A 9 13.97 28.71 15.84
CA ASP A 9 13.47 28.47 17.21
C ASP A 9 11.94 28.34 17.26
N ILE A 10 11.25 28.98 16.31
CA ILE A 10 9.79 28.92 16.14
C ILE A 10 9.51 28.47 14.71
N LEU A 11 8.78 27.36 14.57
CA LEU A 11 8.42 26.77 13.29
C LEU A 11 6.91 26.77 13.13
N ASP A 12 6.42 27.43 12.09
CA ASP A 12 5.00 27.44 11.74
C ASP A 12 4.79 26.53 10.52
N LEU A 13 4.00 25.46 10.70
CA LEU A 13 3.70 24.47 9.68
C LEU A 13 2.26 24.60 9.15
N GLU A 14 1.56 25.70 9.46
CA GLU A 14 0.19 25.93 9.02
C GLU A 14 0.04 25.83 7.48
N ALA A 15 1.03 26.35 6.74
CA ALA A 15 1.04 26.31 5.28
C ALA A 15 1.14 24.89 4.68
N LEU A 16 1.55 23.90 5.48
CA LEU A 16 1.68 22.50 5.05
C LEU A 16 0.50 21.62 5.47
N ARG A 17 -0.52 22.20 6.10
CA ARG A 17 -1.70 21.44 6.53
C ARG A 17 -2.46 20.94 5.29
N GLY A 18 -2.65 19.64 5.19
CA GLY A 18 -3.50 19.04 4.16
C GLY A 18 -4.96 19.42 4.37
N HIS A 19 -5.62 19.91 3.32
CA HIS A 19 -7.03 20.30 3.36
C HIS A 19 -7.98 19.25 2.77
N GLY A 20 -7.46 18.07 2.42
CA GLY A 20 -8.20 17.03 1.72
C GLY A 20 -8.69 17.47 0.33
N LYS A 21 -9.64 16.71 -0.22
CA LYS A 21 -10.26 17.00 -1.51
C LYS A 21 -10.97 18.35 -1.47
N GLN A 22 -10.64 19.23 -2.40
CA GLN A 22 -11.31 20.52 -2.55
C GLN A 22 -12.61 20.40 -3.38
N PRO A 23 -13.59 21.29 -3.18
CA PRO A 23 -14.87 21.23 -3.90
C PRO A 23 -14.76 21.32 -5.43
N ASN A 24 -13.66 21.86 -5.94
CA ASN A 24 -13.36 22.03 -7.37
C ASN A 24 -12.49 20.90 -7.95
N GLU A 25 -12.16 19.88 -7.16
CA GLU A 25 -11.35 18.74 -7.59
C GLU A 25 -12.24 17.54 -7.95
N GLU A 26 -12.01 16.97 -9.13
CA GLU A 26 -12.59 15.70 -9.54
C GLU A 26 -11.67 14.57 -9.11
N LEU A 27 -12.23 13.51 -8.50
CA LEU A 27 -11.43 12.33 -8.17
C LEU A 27 -11.04 11.63 -9.46
N LEU A 28 -9.82 11.10 -9.49
CA LEU A 28 -9.49 10.14 -10.53
C LEU A 28 -10.47 8.96 -10.43
N PRO A 29 -10.94 8.41 -11.56
CA PRO A 29 -11.76 7.22 -11.54
C PRO A 29 -10.96 6.12 -10.82
N GLU A 30 -11.48 5.66 -9.70
CA GLU A 30 -10.98 4.44 -9.08
C GLU A 30 -11.10 3.35 -10.15
N SER A 31 -10.03 2.55 -10.33
CA SER A 31 -10.14 1.31 -11.10
C SER A 31 -11.12 0.47 -10.31
N ALA A 32 -12.38 0.53 -10.71
CA ALA A 32 -13.47 0.10 -9.87
C ALA A 32 -13.22 -1.35 -9.47
N ASP A 33 -13.09 -1.59 -8.16
CA ASP A 33 -13.49 -2.82 -7.48
C ASP A 33 -15.01 -3.04 -7.64
N THR A 34 -15.55 -2.77 -8.82
CA THR A 34 -16.78 -3.37 -9.25
C THR A 34 -16.50 -4.85 -9.39
N ASP A 35 -17.30 -5.63 -8.66
CA ASP A 35 -17.54 -7.06 -8.83
C ASP A 35 -18.04 -7.32 -10.27
N VAL A 36 -17.18 -7.06 -11.26
CA VAL A 36 -17.49 -7.28 -12.67
C VAL A 36 -17.55 -8.79 -12.82
N PRO A 37 -18.71 -9.35 -13.22
CA PRO A 37 -18.82 -10.78 -13.45
C PRO A 37 -17.68 -11.20 -14.39
N PRO A 38 -17.01 -12.33 -14.08
CA PRO A 38 -15.82 -12.75 -14.81
C PRO A 38 -16.12 -12.71 -16.32
N PRO A 39 -15.28 -12.03 -17.13
CA PRO A 39 -15.56 -11.87 -18.55
C PRO A 39 -15.72 -13.26 -19.19
N VAL A 40 -16.91 -13.50 -19.75
CA VAL A 40 -17.20 -14.73 -20.48
C VAL A 40 -16.53 -14.59 -21.84
N TYR A 41 -15.40 -15.25 -22.01
CA TYR A 41 -14.69 -15.30 -23.28
C TYR A 41 -15.38 -16.29 -24.23
N ASN A 42 -15.51 -15.91 -25.49
CA ASN A 42 -15.97 -16.86 -26.51
C ASN A 42 -14.84 -17.87 -26.82
N GLU A 43 -15.03 -19.13 -26.38
CA GLU A 43 -14.05 -20.21 -26.57
C GLU A 43 -13.77 -20.51 -28.06
N GLU A 44 -14.73 -20.30 -28.96
CA GLU A 44 -14.53 -20.53 -30.40
C GLU A 44 -13.55 -19.53 -31.00
N ILE A 45 -13.66 -18.25 -30.62
CA ILE A 45 -12.75 -17.21 -31.09
C ILE A 45 -11.37 -17.37 -30.43
N MET A 46 -11.35 -17.78 -29.16
CA MET A 46 -10.10 -18.04 -28.45
C MET A 46 -9.31 -19.21 -29.07
N GLN A 47 -10.00 -20.30 -29.45
CA GLN A 47 -9.38 -21.42 -30.16
C GLN A 47 -8.85 -20.98 -31.53
N GLN A 48 -9.63 -20.22 -32.30
CA GLN A 48 -9.20 -19.72 -33.61
C GLN A 48 -7.97 -18.80 -33.51
N LEU A 49 -7.92 -17.91 -32.52
CA LEU A 49 -6.74 -17.06 -32.28
C LEU A 49 -5.52 -17.88 -31.80
N GLY A 50 -5.75 -18.93 -31.02
CA GLY A 50 -4.71 -19.89 -30.62
C GLY A 50 -4.16 -20.68 -31.81
N ASP A 51 -5.04 -21.11 -32.74
CA ASP A 51 -4.67 -21.79 -33.98
C ASP A 51 -3.87 -20.87 -34.92
N MET A 52 -4.11 -19.55 -34.86
CA MET A 52 -3.31 -18.52 -35.55
C MET A 52 -1.93 -18.29 -34.91
N GLY A 53 -1.67 -18.85 -33.72
CA GLY A 53 -0.39 -18.77 -33.02
C GLY A 53 -0.28 -17.62 -32.02
N PHE A 54 -1.39 -16.94 -31.67
CA PHE A 54 -1.37 -15.90 -30.65
C PHE A 54 -1.36 -16.49 -29.24
N HIS A 55 -0.66 -15.81 -28.33
CA HIS A 55 -0.55 -16.24 -26.93
C HIS A 55 -1.92 -16.17 -26.24
N PRO A 56 -2.31 -17.16 -25.40
CA PRO A 56 -3.64 -17.22 -24.80
C PRO A 56 -3.97 -16.00 -23.93
N GLU A 57 -2.98 -15.39 -23.28
CA GLU A 57 -3.18 -14.18 -22.47
C GLU A 57 -3.46 -12.93 -23.33
N ALA A 58 -2.84 -12.83 -24.50
CA ALA A 58 -3.14 -11.78 -25.48
C ALA A 58 -4.55 -11.94 -26.05
N CYS A 59 -4.97 -13.19 -26.31
CA CYS A 59 -6.33 -13.49 -26.77
C CYS A 59 -7.38 -13.06 -25.73
N LYS A 60 -7.13 -13.29 -24.45
CA LYS A 60 -8.01 -12.83 -23.35
C LYS A 60 -8.09 -11.31 -23.27
N ARG A 61 -6.97 -10.60 -23.39
CA ARG A 61 -6.91 -9.12 -23.45
C ARG A 61 -7.74 -8.59 -24.61
N ALA A 62 -7.51 -9.11 -25.80
CA ALA A 62 -8.20 -8.69 -27.00
C ALA A 62 -9.70 -8.92 -26.92
N LEU A 63 -10.13 -10.10 -26.46
CA LEU A 63 -11.56 -10.41 -26.29
C LEU A 63 -12.22 -9.54 -25.23
N TYR A 64 -11.48 -9.15 -24.18
CA TYR A 64 -11.95 -8.22 -23.16
C TYR A 64 -12.18 -6.81 -23.73
N PHE A 65 -11.17 -6.22 -24.38
CA PHE A 65 -11.28 -4.87 -24.95
C PHE A 65 -12.20 -4.77 -26.16
N THR A 66 -12.39 -5.88 -26.89
CA THR A 66 -13.29 -5.92 -28.04
C THR A 66 -14.70 -6.40 -27.70
N GLU A 67 -15.01 -6.66 -26.41
CA GLU A 67 -16.32 -7.13 -25.93
C GLU A 67 -16.86 -8.36 -26.71
N ASN A 68 -16.00 -9.30 -27.10
CA ASN A 68 -16.34 -10.45 -27.95
C ASN A 68 -17.01 -10.11 -29.31
N ARG A 69 -16.75 -8.94 -29.90
CA ARG A 69 -17.37 -8.47 -31.17
C ARG A 69 -16.97 -9.27 -32.43
N GLY A 70 -16.11 -10.28 -32.32
CA GLY A 70 -15.75 -11.21 -33.40
C GLY A 70 -14.24 -11.40 -33.60
N LEU A 71 -13.86 -12.42 -34.38
CA LEU A 71 -12.45 -12.79 -34.65
C LEU A 71 -11.65 -11.64 -35.29
N GLU A 72 -12.25 -10.94 -36.25
CA GLU A 72 -11.58 -9.87 -37.01
C GLU A 72 -11.25 -8.66 -36.10
N ALA A 73 -12.19 -8.29 -35.22
CA ALA A 73 -11.98 -7.22 -34.26
C ALA A 73 -10.88 -7.57 -33.24
N ALA A 74 -10.89 -8.80 -32.72
CA ALA A 74 -9.87 -9.28 -31.79
C ALA A 74 -8.47 -9.35 -32.46
N THR A 75 -8.40 -9.80 -33.72
CA THR A 75 -7.15 -9.86 -34.47
C THR A 75 -6.58 -8.46 -34.72
N ASN A 76 -7.42 -7.50 -35.11
CA ASN A 76 -6.99 -6.11 -35.31
C ASN A 76 -6.46 -5.50 -34.01
N TRP A 77 -7.16 -5.72 -32.89
CA TRP A 77 -6.70 -5.24 -31.58
C TRP A 77 -5.35 -5.85 -31.19
N ILE A 78 -5.18 -7.17 -31.40
CA ILE A 78 -3.91 -7.86 -31.16
C ILE A 78 -2.80 -7.25 -31.99
N MET A 79 -3.02 -7.01 -33.29
CA MET A 79 -2.00 -6.49 -34.19
C MET A 79 -1.59 -5.05 -33.85
N GLU A 80 -2.51 -4.25 -33.32
CA GLU A 80 -2.21 -2.89 -32.83
C GLU A 80 -1.38 -2.88 -31.54
N HIS A 81 -1.57 -3.89 -30.67
CA HIS A 81 -0.95 -3.96 -29.33
C HIS A 81 0.13 -5.05 -29.20
N ILE A 82 0.50 -5.73 -30.31
CA ILE A 82 1.51 -6.82 -30.31
C ILE A 82 2.92 -6.34 -29.94
N ALA A 83 3.19 -5.05 -30.10
CA ALA A 83 4.47 -4.43 -29.75
C ALA A 83 4.54 -4.00 -28.28
N ASP A 84 3.44 -4.11 -27.53
CA ASP A 84 3.40 -3.69 -26.14
C ASP A 84 4.12 -4.70 -25.25
N SER A 85 4.87 -4.19 -24.27
CA SER A 85 5.72 -5.01 -23.41
C SER A 85 4.93 -5.95 -22.50
N ASP A 86 3.67 -5.62 -22.21
CA ASP A 86 2.76 -6.38 -21.37
C ASP A 86 1.90 -7.37 -22.17
N PHE A 87 2.05 -7.43 -23.50
CA PHE A 87 1.23 -8.27 -24.39
C PHE A 87 1.25 -9.77 -24.03
N MET A 88 2.34 -10.25 -23.42
CA MET A 88 2.49 -11.64 -22.96
C MET A 88 2.14 -11.86 -21.49
N ASP A 89 1.92 -10.78 -20.72
CA ASP A 89 1.70 -10.89 -19.28
C ASP A 89 0.30 -11.45 -18.98
N PRO A 90 0.17 -12.27 -17.92
CA PRO A 90 -1.12 -12.80 -17.47
C PRO A 90 -2.15 -11.70 -17.37
N PHE A 91 -3.25 -11.83 -18.11
CA PHE A 91 -4.29 -10.82 -18.08
C PHE A 91 -5.26 -11.13 -16.96
N VAL A 92 -5.16 -10.35 -15.89
CA VAL A 92 -6.19 -10.27 -14.86
C VAL A 92 -7.09 -9.11 -15.25
N PRO A 93 -8.38 -9.35 -15.55
CA PRO A 93 -9.30 -8.27 -15.87
C PRO A 93 -9.36 -7.27 -14.70
N PRO A 94 -9.36 -5.96 -14.98
CA PRO A 94 -9.53 -4.93 -13.95
C PRO A 94 -10.78 -5.22 -13.09
N GLY A 95 -10.62 -5.25 -11.76
CA GLY A 95 -11.70 -5.54 -10.80
C GLY A 95 -11.91 -7.02 -10.48
N VAL A 96 -11.06 -7.93 -10.97
CA VAL A 96 -11.14 -9.37 -10.66
C VAL A 96 -9.88 -9.83 -9.93
N ASP A 97 -9.53 -9.15 -8.84
CA ASP A 97 -8.61 -9.69 -7.83
C ASP A 97 -9.31 -10.82 -7.08
N ARG A 98 -9.45 -11.96 -7.76
CA ARG A 98 -9.70 -13.22 -7.08
C ARG A 98 -8.41 -13.59 -6.36
N ALA A 99 -8.24 -13.03 -5.17
CA ALA A 99 -7.41 -13.67 -4.15
C ALA A 99 -7.77 -15.16 -4.17
N PRO A 100 -6.81 -16.06 -4.43
CA PRO A 100 -7.10 -17.48 -4.49
C PRO A 100 -7.81 -17.87 -3.18
N LYS A 101 -9.00 -18.46 -3.30
CA LYS A 101 -9.67 -19.15 -2.18
C LYS A 101 -8.86 -20.41 -1.88
N ASP A 102 -7.62 -20.25 -1.47
CA ASP A 102 -6.92 -21.29 -0.76
C ASP A 102 -7.61 -21.44 0.58
N ASN A 103 -8.03 -22.68 0.86
CA ASN A 103 -8.45 -23.11 2.19
C ASN A 103 -7.23 -23.04 3.10
N PHE A 104 -6.90 -21.82 3.51
CA PHE A 104 -5.80 -21.55 4.41
C PHE A 104 -6.13 -22.17 5.76
N ILE A 105 -5.32 -23.14 6.19
CA ILE A 105 -5.41 -23.72 7.52
C ILE A 105 -4.47 -22.91 8.41
N PRO A 106 -4.98 -22.21 9.44
CA PRO A 106 -4.13 -21.52 10.38
C PRO A 106 -3.23 -22.51 11.10
N GLY A 107 -1.92 -22.30 11.01
CA GLY A 107 -0.91 -23.07 11.72
C GLY A 107 -0.89 -22.74 13.23
N PRO A 108 0.08 -23.31 13.98
CA PRO A 108 0.21 -23.07 15.43
C PRO A 108 0.44 -21.59 15.80
N GLY A 109 0.84 -20.76 14.83
CA GLY A 109 1.05 -19.33 14.98
C GLY A 109 -0.18 -18.52 15.39
N LEU A 110 -1.39 -19.05 15.20
CA LEU A 110 -2.63 -18.37 15.60
C LEU A 110 -2.69 -18.20 17.12
N MET A 111 -2.28 -19.23 17.88
CA MET A 111 -2.27 -19.18 19.34
C MET A 111 -1.23 -18.16 19.85
N GLU A 112 -0.08 -18.07 19.18
CA GLU A 112 0.98 -17.11 19.53
C GLU A 112 0.51 -15.66 19.32
N LEU A 113 -0.18 -15.37 18.21
CA LEU A 113 -0.73 -14.05 17.92
C LEU A 113 -1.87 -13.68 18.89
N THR A 114 -2.75 -14.62 19.22
CA THR A 114 -3.80 -14.38 20.23
C THR A 114 -3.20 -14.12 21.62
N ASN A 115 -2.12 -14.82 21.99
CA ASN A 115 -1.41 -14.57 23.24
C ASN A 115 -0.70 -13.21 23.28
N LEU A 116 -0.33 -12.65 22.12
CA LEU A 116 0.21 -11.29 22.01
C LEU A 116 -0.87 -10.20 22.14
N GLY A 117 -2.15 -10.58 22.18
CA GLY A 117 -3.27 -9.67 22.36
C GLY A 117 -4.04 -9.34 21.08
N PHE A 118 -3.76 -10.02 19.96
CA PHE A 118 -4.52 -9.84 18.72
C PHE A 118 -5.79 -10.70 18.71
N THR A 119 -6.83 -10.27 17.98
CA THR A 119 -8.04 -11.10 17.83
C THR A 119 -7.78 -12.31 16.93
N GLN A 120 -8.58 -13.35 17.08
CA GLN A 120 -8.45 -14.56 16.27
C GLN A 120 -8.64 -14.28 14.77
N GLU A 121 -9.51 -13.33 14.43
CA GLU A 121 -9.79 -12.91 13.06
C GLU A 121 -8.59 -12.16 12.46
N GLN A 122 -8.01 -11.23 13.22
CA GLN A 122 -6.79 -10.51 12.86
C GLN A 122 -5.63 -11.49 12.65
N ALA A 123 -5.41 -12.41 13.59
CA ALA A 123 -4.38 -13.42 13.50
C ALA A 123 -4.56 -14.32 12.26
N THR A 124 -5.79 -14.71 11.94
CA THR A 124 -6.07 -15.56 10.77
C THR A 124 -5.82 -14.83 9.46
N LYS A 125 -6.27 -13.57 9.34
CA LYS A 125 -6.06 -12.75 8.14
C LYS A 125 -4.57 -12.48 7.92
N ALA A 126 -3.83 -12.18 8.98
CA ALA A 126 -2.39 -11.96 8.92
C ALA A 126 -1.61 -13.22 8.57
N LEU A 127 -1.95 -14.37 9.17
CA LEU A 127 -1.30 -15.64 8.83
C LEU A 127 -1.61 -16.05 7.39
N LYS A 128 -2.81 -15.75 6.88
CA LYS A 128 -3.17 -15.97 5.48
C LYS A 128 -2.34 -15.12 4.52
N ALA A 129 -2.13 -13.84 4.85
CA ALA A 129 -1.32 -12.93 4.03
C ALA A 129 0.19 -13.23 4.08
N THR A 130 0.64 -14.05 5.05
CA THR A 130 2.06 -14.26 5.33
C THR A 130 2.48 -15.73 5.28
N ASP A 131 1.66 -16.59 4.66
CA ASP A 131 1.92 -18.02 4.50
C ASP A 131 2.29 -18.72 5.82
N ASN A 132 1.52 -18.50 6.88
CA ASN A 132 1.74 -19.04 8.23
C ASN A 132 3.04 -18.59 8.93
N ASN A 133 3.69 -17.51 8.50
CA ASN A 133 4.87 -16.97 9.16
C ASN A 133 4.49 -15.99 10.28
N VAL A 134 4.68 -16.38 11.55
CA VAL A 134 4.31 -15.57 12.72
C VAL A 134 4.98 -14.20 12.73
N GLN A 135 6.29 -14.12 12.45
CA GLN A 135 7.01 -12.85 12.53
C GLN A 135 6.52 -11.86 11.48
N ARG A 136 6.26 -12.34 10.26
CA ARG A 136 5.67 -11.52 9.20
C ARG A 136 4.22 -11.19 9.51
N ALA A 137 3.46 -12.11 10.11
CA ALA A 137 2.07 -11.86 10.50
C ALA A 137 1.99 -10.72 11.52
N ILE A 138 2.92 -10.64 12.49
CA ILE A 138 2.98 -9.53 13.45
C ILE A 138 3.20 -8.20 12.72
N ASP A 139 4.20 -8.13 11.83
CA ASP A 139 4.50 -6.93 11.04
C ASP A 139 3.33 -6.54 10.13
N TRP A 140 2.67 -7.55 9.54
CA TRP A 140 1.49 -7.37 8.72
C TRP A 140 0.32 -6.79 9.52
N ILE A 141 0.07 -7.29 10.75
CA ILE A 141 -0.96 -6.73 11.63
C ILE A 141 -0.64 -5.28 11.95
N PHE A 142 0.60 -4.95 12.34
CA PHE A 142 0.97 -3.57 12.69
C PHE A 142 0.87 -2.59 11.52
N SER A 143 1.23 -3.02 10.31
CA SER A 143 1.12 -2.20 9.11
C SER A 143 -0.33 -2.02 8.63
N HIS A 144 -1.23 -2.93 8.98
CA HIS A 144 -2.64 -2.94 8.53
C HIS A 144 -3.65 -2.79 9.69
N GLN A 145 -3.24 -2.27 10.87
CA GLN A 145 -4.16 -2.14 12.03
C GLN A 145 -5.41 -1.30 11.68
N GLY A 146 -5.23 -0.22 10.90
CA GLY A 146 -6.34 0.63 10.46
C GLY A 146 -7.35 -0.05 9.53
N GLU A 147 -6.94 -1.10 8.80
CA GLU A 147 -7.80 -1.91 7.93
C GLU A 147 -8.45 -3.11 8.65
N MET A 148 -8.01 -3.36 9.88
CA MET A 148 -8.39 -4.54 10.66
C MET A 148 -9.44 -4.23 11.72
N ASP A 149 -9.58 -2.95 12.12
CA ASP A 149 -10.66 -2.49 12.99
C ASP A 149 -11.95 -2.12 12.23
N CYS A 150 -11.88 -2.01 10.89
CA CYS A 150 -13.02 -1.67 10.04
C CYS A 150 -13.83 -2.87 9.52
N VAL A 151 -13.42 -4.12 9.80
CA VAL A 151 -14.19 -5.33 9.42
C VAL A 151 -15.50 -5.50 10.20
N GLU A 152 -15.77 -4.71 11.24
CA GLU A 152 -17.10 -4.68 11.88
C GLU A 152 -18.07 -3.65 11.26
N MET A 153 -17.64 -2.83 10.29
CA MET A 153 -18.48 -1.79 9.69
C MET A 153 -18.24 -1.68 8.18
N GLU A 154 -18.75 -2.64 7.40
CA GLU A 154 -19.08 -2.42 5.99
C GLU A 154 -20.24 -1.41 5.90
N GLU A 155 -19.96 -0.10 6.04
CA GLU A 155 -20.76 1.05 5.57
C GLU A 155 -20.15 2.36 6.11
N ASP A 156 -18.95 2.72 5.62
CA ASP A 156 -18.51 4.10 5.31
C ASP A 156 -16.99 4.10 5.22
N ASN A 157 -16.48 4.63 4.10
CA ASN A 157 -15.08 4.85 3.81
C ASN A 157 -14.49 5.93 4.75
N LYS A 158 -14.26 5.58 6.01
CA LYS A 158 -13.47 6.35 6.96
C LYS A 158 -12.16 5.60 7.13
N ASN A 159 -11.09 6.16 6.55
CA ASN A 159 -9.72 5.85 6.92
C ASN A 159 -9.65 5.58 8.42
N GLY A 160 -9.13 4.42 8.81
CA GLY A 160 -9.06 3.99 10.21
C GLY A 160 -8.65 5.16 11.10
N ASP A 161 -9.53 5.51 12.05
CA ASP A 161 -9.30 6.56 13.03
C ASP A 161 -8.22 6.07 14.00
N ASN A 162 -6.97 6.07 13.54
CA ASN A 162 -5.85 6.17 14.44
C ASN A 162 -6.08 7.44 15.26
N GLU A 163 -6.21 7.32 16.59
CA GLU A 163 -6.41 8.46 17.47
C GLU A 163 -5.18 9.38 17.44
N PHE A 164 -5.15 10.30 16.48
CA PHE A 164 -4.12 11.31 16.39
C PHE A 164 -4.49 12.50 17.27
N ARG A 165 -3.52 13.00 18.03
CA ARG A 165 -3.66 14.28 18.73
C ARG A 165 -3.48 15.40 17.72
N ASP A 166 -4.56 15.83 17.09
CA ASP A 166 -4.52 17.04 16.27
C ASP A 166 -4.33 18.26 17.18
N GLY A 167 -3.30 19.06 16.88
CA GLY A 167 -2.79 20.11 17.74
C GLY A 167 -2.54 21.40 16.99
N GLY A 168 -1.93 22.37 17.68
CA GLY A 168 -1.55 23.64 17.07
C GLY A 168 -0.45 23.47 16.02
N ASN A 169 -0.47 24.34 15.00
CA ASN A 169 0.46 24.29 13.86
C ASN A 169 1.83 24.97 14.14
N LYS A 170 2.00 25.53 15.35
CA LYS A 170 3.19 26.29 15.76
C LYS A 170 4.00 25.50 16.77
N TYR A 171 5.27 25.32 16.46
CA TYR A 171 6.22 24.55 17.26
C TYR A 171 7.34 25.46 17.75
N LYS A 172 7.84 25.18 18.96
CA LYS A 172 9.07 25.78 19.49
C LYS A 172 10.14 24.69 19.52
N LEU A 173 11.38 25.03 19.15
CA LEU A 173 12.50 24.12 19.25
C LEU A 173 12.76 23.77 20.72
N VAL A 174 12.55 22.50 21.08
CA VAL A 174 12.78 21.98 22.44
C VAL A 174 14.07 21.19 22.56
N GLY A 175 14.59 20.70 21.44
CA GLY A 175 15.79 19.90 21.41
C GLY A 175 16.09 19.31 20.05
N PHE A 176 17.34 18.87 19.88
CA PHE A 176 17.81 18.22 18.67
C PHE A 176 18.95 17.25 18.99
N ILE A 177 19.11 16.24 18.14
CA ILE A 177 20.17 15.23 18.22
C ILE A 177 21.18 15.54 17.12
N SER A 178 22.46 15.61 17.47
CA SER A 178 23.55 15.88 16.54
C SER A 178 24.43 14.65 16.39
N HIS A 179 24.58 14.19 15.14
CA HIS A 179 25.63 13.25 14.77
C HIS A 179 26.89 14.02 14.40
N MET A 180 27.94 13.88 15.20
CA MET A 180 29.24 14.50 14.95
C MET A 180 30.16 13.51 14.24
N GLY A 181 30.31 13.67 12.93
CA GLY A 181 31.21 12.85 12.13
C GLY A 181 30.99 13.07 10.63
N THR A 182 32.07 12.98 9.86
CA THR A 182 32.02 13.07 8.39
C THR A 182 31.70 11.73 7.72
N SER A 183 31.75 10.64 8.48
CA SER A 183 31.44 9.28 8.02
C SER A 183 30.00 8.91 8.36
N THR A 184 29.38 8.09 7.52
CA THR A 184 28.08 7.47 7.79
C THR A 184 28.18 6.23 8.67
N MET A 185 29.37 5.65 8.80
CA MET A 185 29.60 4.41 9.56
C MET A 185 30.10 4.66 10.99
N VAL A 186 30.67 5.84 11.24
CA VAL A 186 31.23 6.20 12.56
C VAL A 186 30.95 7.67 12.86
N GLY A 187 30.64 7.95 14.12
CA GLY A 187 30.49 9.30 14.64
C GLY A 187 30.04 9.27 16.10
N HIS A 188 29.86 10.46 16.66
CA HIS A 188 29.49 10.65 18.06
C HIS A 188 28.13 11.35 18.16
N TYR A 189 27.20 10.80 18.95
CA TYR A 189 25.88 11.39 19.13
C TYR A 189 25.83 12.24 20.40
N VAL A 190 25.36 13.47 20.26
CA VAL A 190 25.05 14.35 21.39
C VAL A 190 23.64 14.89 21.26
N CYS A 191 23.00 15.20 22.39
CA CYS A 191 21.66 15.77 22.43
C CYS A 191 21.72 17.17 23.04
N HIS A 192 21.04 18.12 22.41
CA HIS A 192 20.81 19.45 22.98
C HIS A 192 19.35 19.57 23.36
N LEU A 193 19.06 19.92 24.62
CA LEU A 193 17.70 20.12 25.11
C LEU A 193 17.57 21.51 25.72
N LEU A 194 16.43 22.14 25.49
CA LEU A 194 16.04 23.39 26.13
C LEU A 194 15.37 23.07 27.47
N LYS A 195 16.06 23.32 28.58
CA LYS A 195 15.53 23.15 29.95
C LYS A 195 15.56 24.50 30.66
N GLU A 196 14.45 24.91 31.26
CA GLU A 196 14.35 26.18 32.01
C GLU A 196 14.85 27.40 31.21
N ASP A 197 14.47 27.47 29.92
CA ASP A 197 14.93 28.49 28.96
C ASP A 197 16.47 28.58 28.79
N ARG A 198 17.18 27.49 29.07
CA ARG A 198 18.62 27.34 28.82
C ARG A 198 18.92 26.10 28.01
N TRP A 199 19.86 26.22 27.08
CA TRP A 199 20.36 25.09 26.30
C TRP A 199 21.33 24.26 27.11
N VAL A 200 21.05 22.97 27.24
CA VAL A 200 21.89 21.99 27.91
C VAL A 200 22.30 20.94 26.89
N ILE A 201 23.60 20.65 26.82
CA ILE A 201 24.16 19.55 26.03
C ILE A 201 24.29 18.32 26.93
N PHE A 202 23.77 17.20 26.46
CA PHE A 202 23.94 15.88 27.08
C PHE A 202 24.92 15.08 26.22
N ASN A 203 26.02 14.67 26.86
CA ASN A 203 27.09 13.94 26.20
C ASN A 203 27.48 12.73 27.06
N ASP A 204 26.76 11.63 26.85
CA ASP A 204 26.89 10.39 27.63
C ASP A 204 26.83 10.65 29.15
N GLU A 205 27.91 10.35 29.89
CA GLU A 205 27.98 10.55 31.34
C GLU A 205 28.19 12.02 31.77
N LYS A 206 28.30 12.97 30.82
CA LYS A 206 28.52 14.39 31.10
C LYS A 206 27.27 15.25 30.93
#